data_AF-D9QZI0-F1
#
_entry.id   AF-D9QZI0-F1
#
_cell.length_a   1.000
_cell.length_b   1.000
_cell.length_c   1.000
_cell.angle_alpha   90.00
_cell.angle_beta   90.00
_cell.angle_gamma   90.00
#
_symmetry.space_group_name_H-M   'P 1'
#
loop_
_entity.id
_entity.type
_entity.pdbx_description
1 polymer ?
#
loop_
_entity_poly.entity_id
_entity_poly.type
_entity_poly.pdbx_seq_one_letter_code
_entity_poly.pdbx_strand_id
1 'polypeptide(L)'
;MNTLSLYVQRNGEVISADSRSLISKRYCTVTSAMNREFWNITSDRQNSIYVGSYGRGTAIDTSDIDILMSLPESYYNQFNSVYGNGQSRLLQAVRQAILVPYPRSEVRADGQVVKINFSDGMFFEILPAFRNWDGSYRYPDTNMGGNWRSTNPKAEQDAMKNKNISSNGLLFDTCKHLRYVRDNYFRSYHLSGIVIDSFVYQAIGNWRWLSSGESSTSAAGTYERILLDCYNQHFMWGAMPLSAPGSNQQVSTDNSRDCLGKVLRYIAD
;
A
#
# COMPACT_ATOMS: atom_id res chain seq x y z
N MET A 1 -5.00 -35.12 7.12
CA MET A 1 -5.20 -33.66 7.22
C MET A 1 -5.45 -33.17 5.81
N ASN A 2 -6.60 -32.53 5.55
CA ASN A 2 -6.89 -31.94 4.24
C ASN A 2 -5.81 -30.90 3.93
N THR A 3 -4.96 -31.16 2.94
CA THR A 3 -4.04 -30.18 2.38
C THR A 3 -4.89 -29.09 1.73
N LEU A 4 -5.12 -27.99 2.45
CA LEU A 4 -5.50 -26.73 1.81
C LEU A 4 -4.45 -26.48 0.71
N SER A 5 -4.90 -26.39 -0.54
CA SER A 5 -4.01 -26.12 -1.67
C SER A 5 -3.27 -24.80 -1.43
N LEU A 6 -1.94 -24.83 -1.58
CA LEU A 6 -1.02 -23.69 -1.43
C LEU A 6 -1.10 -22.68 -2.60
N TYR A 7 -1.98 -22.95 -3.55
CA TYR A 7 -2.18 -22.13 -4.75
C TYR A 7 -2.98 -20.87 -4.44
N VAL A 8 -2.82 -19.88 -5.32
CA VAL A 8 -3.62 -18.66 -5.26
C VAL A 8 -5.09 -19.02 -5.39
N GLN A 9 -5.93 -18.47 -4.51
CA GLN A 9 -7.37 -18.71 -4.52
C GLN A 9 -8.13 -17.43 -4.88
N ARG A 10 -9.24 -17.59 -5.59
CA ARG A 10 -10.11 -16.45 -5.88
C ARG A 10 -10.73 -15.93 -4.58
N ASN A 11 -10.49 -14.65 -4.27
CA ASN A 11 -10.92 -14.03 -3.02
C ASN A 11 -10.47 -14.79 -1.75
N GLY A 12 -9.24 -15.33 -1.73
CA GLY A 12 -8.73 -16.07 -0.57
C GLY A 12 -8.51 -15.20 0.68
N GLU A 13 -7.93 -14.03 0.50
CA GLU A 13 -7.49 -13.14 1.58
C GLU A 13 -8.33 -11.85 1.61
N VAL A 14 -9.53 -11.94 2.19
CA VAL A 14 -10.48 -10.83 2.23
C VAL A 14 -10.53 -10.20 3.63
N ILE A 15 -10.34 -8.88 3.69
CA ILE A 15 -10.58 -8.10 4.91
C ILE A 15 -12.09 -8.15 5.23
N SER A 16 -12.42 -8.61 6.44
CA SER A 16 -13.81 -8.80 6.88
C SER A 16 -14.66 -7.54 6.73
N ALA A 17 -15.97 -7.71 6.55
CA ALA A 17 -16.90 -6.59 6.42
C ALA A 17 -16.86 -5.66 7.65
N ASP A 18 -16.77 -6.23 8.84
CA ASP A 18 -16.67 -5.48 10.10
C ASP A 18 -15.37 -4.66 10.17
N SER A 19 -14.24 -5.26 9.80
CA SER A 19 -12.96 -4.55 9.75
C SER A 19 -13.01 -3.41 8.73
N ARG A 20 -13.56 -3.64 7.53
CA ARG A 20 -13.74 -2.59 6.52
C ARG A 20 -14.66 -1.46 7.00
N SER A 21 -15.72 -1.79 7.71
CA SER A 21 -16.64 -0.81 8.31
C SER A 21 -15.93 0.05 9.36
N LEU A 22 -15.13 -0.57 10.22
CA LEU A 22 -14.34 0.12 11.24
C LEU A 22 -13.23 1.00 10.63
N ILE A 23 -12.49 0.48 9.65
CA ILE A 23 -11.49 1.24 8.87
C ILE A 23 -12.16 2.47 8.27
N SER A 24 -13.29 2.30 7.59
CA SER A 24 -14.05 3.39 6.99
C SER A 24 -14.43 4.43 8.03
N LYS A 25 -15.04 4.04 9.15
CA LYS A 25 -15.43 4.98 10.22
C LYS A 25 -14.23 5.81 10.73
N ARG A 26 -13.08 5.16 10.95
CA ARG A 26 -11.85 5.83 11.40
C ARG A 26 -11.29 6.78 10.34
N TYR A 27 -11.26 6.34 9.08
CA TYR A 27 -10.84 7.17 7.95
C TYR A 27 -11.68 8.43 7.82
N CYS A 28 -13.01 8.31 7.94
CA CYS A 28 -13.93 9.45 7.88
C CYS A 28 -13.64 10.45 9.01
N THR A 29 -13.39 9.93 10.21
CA THR A 29 -13.08 10.74 11.39
C THR A 29 -11.76 11.51 11.22
N VAL A 30 -10.71 10.84 10.75
CA VAL A 30 -9.42 11.50 10.41
C VAL A 30 -9.64 12.56 9.33
N THR A 31 -10.35 12.21 8.25
CA THR A 31 -10.63 13.13 7.14
C THR A 31 -11.35 14.39 7.63
N SER A 32 -12.40 14.23 8.43
CA SER A 32 -13.16 15.35 8.99
C SER A 32 -12.30 16.25 9.88
N ALA A 33 -11.48 15.66 10.76
CA ALA A 33 -10.63 16.43 11.67
C ALA A 33 -9.58 17.26 10.91
N MET A 34 -8.94 16.65 9.91
CA MET A 34 -7.96 17.32 9.06
C MET A 34 -8.59 18.40 8.18
N ASN A 35 -9.78 18.15 7.63
CA ASN A 35 -10.50 19.16 6.86
C ASN A 35 -10.94 20.35 7.70
N ARG A 36 -11.34 20.13 8.94
CA ARG A 36 -11.66 21.22 9.86
C ARG A 36 -10.42 22.06 10.17
N GLU A 37 -9.29 21.42 10.43
CA GLU A 37 -8.03 22.11 10.77
C GLU A 37 -7.46 22.90 9.59
N PHE A 38 -7.27 22.22 8.44
CA PHE A 38 -6.47 22.78 7.35
C PHE A 38 -7.32 23.45 6.27
N TRP A 39 -8.56 23.02 6.07
CA TRP A 39 -9.43 23.55 5.01
C TRP A 39 -10.59 24.41 5.53
N ASN A 40 -10.82 24.43 6.85
CA ASN A 40 -12.00 25.04 7.47
C ASN A 40 -13.33 24.55 6.85
N ILE A 41 -13.42 23.25 6.57
CA ILE A 41 -14.65 22.58 6.08
C ILE A 41 -15.00 21.37 6.95
N THR A 42 -16.25 20.92 6.88
CA THR A 42 -16.76 19.81 7.71
C THR A 42 -16.80 18.45 7.01
N SER A 43 -16.35 18.37 5.75
CA SER A 43 -16.40 17.14 4.95
C SER A 43 -15.55 16.01 5.54
N ASP A 44 -16.08 14.79 5.55
CA ASP A 44 -15.41 13.56 5.96
C ASP A 44 -14.99 12.67 4.76
N ARG A 45 -15.07 13.22 3.53
CA ARG A 45 -14.72 12.53 2.28
C ARG A 45 -13.77 13.31 1.37
N GLN A 46 -13.71 14.63 1.49
CA GLN A 46 -12.85 15.46 0.64
C GLN A 46 -11.39 15.44 1.13
N ASN A 47 -10.47 15.71 0.22
CA ASN A 47 -9.05 15.94 0.50
C ASN A 47 -8.29 14.77 1.16
N SER A 48 -8.82 13.56 1.03
CA SER A 48 -8.17 12.34 1.49
C SER A 48 -8.31 11.22 0.48
N ILE A 49 -7.31 10.34 0.42
CA ILE A 49 -7.37 9.09 -0.34
C ILE A 49 -6.69 7.98 0.46
N TYR A 50 -7.22 6.76 0.40
CA TYR A 50 -6.45 5.58 0.80
C TYR A 50 -5.27 5.42 -0.16
N VAL A 51 -4.09 5.14 0.36
CA VAL A 51 -2.88 4.86 -0.42
C VAL A 51 -2.25 3.54 0.03
N GLY A 52 -1.02 3.28 -0.36
CA GLY A 52 -0.33 2.04 -0.02
C GLY A 52 -1.07 0.80 -0.52
N SER A 53 -0.93 -0.30 0.22
CA SER A 53 -1.52 -1.58 -0.20
C SER A 53 -3.05 -1.55 -0.21
N TYR A 54 -3.67 -0.79 0.72
CA TYR A 54 -5.12 -0.65 0.78
C TYR A 54 -5.65 0.12 -0.43
N GLY A 55 -5.00 1.24 -0.78
CA GLY A 55 -5.32 2.01 -1.98
C GLY A 55 -5.11 1.21 -3.27
N ARG A 56 -4.02 0.43 -3.37
CA ARG A 56 -3.73 -0.44 -4.53
C ARG A 56 -4.61 -1.69 -4.60
N GLY A 57 -5.44 -1.95 -3.60
CA GLY A 57 -6.36 -3.11 -3.55
C GLY A 57 -5.70 -4.44 -3.19
N THR A 58 -4.47 -4.41 -2.69
CA THR A 58 -3.67 -5.60 -2.34
C THR A 58 -3.47 -5.79 -0.83
N ALA A 59 -4.13 -4.99 0.00
CA ALA A 59 -4.10 -5.15 1.45
C ALA A 59 -4.79 -6.45 1.91
N ILE A 60 -4.23 -7.02 2.99
CA ILE A 60 -4.82 -8.11 3.77
C ILE A 60 -5.10 -7.61 5.20
N ASP A 61 -5.62 -8.47 6.08
CA ASP A 61 -6.00 -8.11 7.45
C ASP A 61 -4.85 -7.63 8.34
N THR A 62 -3.62 -8.08 8.05
CA THR A 62 -2.39 -7.63 8.72
C THR A 62 -1.78 -6.36 8.11
N SER A 63 -2.34 -5.82 7.02
CA SER A 63 -1.79 -4.63 6.37
C SER A 63 -2.07 -3.35 7.14
N ASP A 64 -1.07 -2.47 7.14
CA ASP A 64 -1.19 -1.07 7.53
C ASP A 64 -2.23 -0.33 6.65
N ILE A 65 -2.91 0.65 7.24
CA ILE A 65 -3.85 1.52 6.53
C ILE A 65 -3.20 2.89 6.31
N ASP A 66 -2.74 3.10 5.08
CA ASP A 66 -2.12 4.35 4.67
C ASP A 66 -3.16 5.33 4.11
N ILE A 67 -3.12 6.57 4.58
CA ILE A 67 -4.03 7.64 4.15
C ILE A 67 -3.20 8.85 3.74
N LEU A 68 -3.34 9.28 2.48
CA LEU A 68 -2.80 10.57 2.04
C LEU A 68 -3.84 11.65 2.31
N MET A 69 -3.41 12.72 2.98
CA MET A 69 -4.19 13.91 3.28
C MET A 69 -3.69 15.08 2.45
N SER A 70 -4.50 15.52 1.48
CA SER A 70 -4.17 16.67 0.64
C SER A 70 -4.42 17.96 1.42
N LEU A 71 -3.38 18.74 1.66
CA LEU A 71 -3.43 20.02 2.38
C LEU A 71 -3.41 21.21 1.41
N PRO A 72 -3.86 22.40 1.83
CA PRO A 72 -3.76 23.60 1.01
C PRO A 72 -2.30 24.01 0.76
N GLU A 73 -2.04 24.54 -0.43
CA GLU A 73 -0.72 25.03 -0.86
C GLU A 73 -0.12 26.09 0.08
N SER A 74 -0.98 26.90 0.73
CA SER A 74 -0.54 27.92 1.69
C SER A 74 0.25 27.33 2.86
N TYR A 75 -0.12 26.14 3.34
CA TYR A 75 0.61 25.45 4.41
C TYR A 75 1.97 24.95 3.93
N TYR A 76 2.09 24.53 2.66
CA TYR A 76 3.41 24.22 2.10
C TYR A 76 4.31 25.46 2.13
N ASN A 77 3.82 26.59 1.61
CA ASN A 77 4.59 27.84 1.59
C ASN A 77 5.01 28.27 3.01
N GLN A 78 4.09 28.15 3.97
CA GLN A 78 4.36 28.42 5.38
C GLN A 78 5.47 27.52 5.91
N PHE A 79 5.34 26.19 5.83
CA PHE A 79 6.32 25.27 6.42
C PHE A 79 7.64 25.21 5.65
N ASN A 80 7.64 25.45 4.35
CA ASN A 80 8.85 25.49 3.53
C ASN A 80 9.70 26.75 3.79
N SER A 81 9.09 27.85 4.23
CA SER A 81 9.82 29.08 4.58
C SER A 81 10.45 29.05 5.98
N VAL A 82 10.11 28.06 6.80
CA VAL A 82 10.66 27.92 8.16
C VAL A 82 12.13 27.49 8.09
N TYR A 83 13.01 28.21 8.79
CA TYR A 83 14.40 27.79 8.97
C TYR A 83 14.48 26.47 9.76
N GLY A 84 15.21 25.50 9.21
CA GLY A 84 15.36 24.16 9.77
C GLY A 84 14.28 23.18 9.28
N ASN A 85 13.84 22.28 10.16
CA ASN A 85 12.98 21.15 9.79
C ASN A 85 11.48 21.54 9.81
N GLY A 86 11.05 22.31 8.80
CA GLY A 86 9.65 22.72 8.62
C GLY A 86 8.70 21.53 8.45
N GLN A 87 9.18 20.43 7.89
CA GLN A 87 8.49 19.16 7.74
C GLN A 87 8.09 18.57 9.10
N SER A 88 9.01 18.61 10.07
CA SER A 88 8.71 18.14 11.43
C SER A 88 7.64 19.00 12.09
N ARG A 89 7.63 20.32 11.84
CA ARG A 89 6.59 21.22 12.37
C ARG A 89 5.23 20.92 11.73
N LEU A 90 5.20 20.65 10.42
CA LEU A 90 3.99 20.19 9.75
C LEU A 90 3.45 18.90 10.39
N LEU A 91 4.30 17.89 10.60
CA LEU A 91 3.86 16.63 11.23
C LEU A 91 3.32 16.84 12.65
N GLN A 92 3.86 17.79 13.42
CA GLN A 92 3.30 18.14 14.73
C GLN A 92 1.92 18.81 14.63
N ALA A 93 1.70 19.69 13.65
CA ALA A 93 0.39 20.29 13.42
C ALA A 93 -0.66 19.22 13.04
N VAL A 94 -0.29 18.30 12.13
CA VAL A 94 -1.14 17.16 11.73
C VAL A 94 -1.45 16.26 12.93
N ARG A 95 -0.44 15.96 13.75
CA ARG A 95 -0.62 15.20 14.99
C ARG A 95 -1.62 15.88 15.92
N GLN A 96 -1.52 17.19 16.11
CA GLN A 96 -2.43 17.92 16.98
C GLN A 96 -3.87 17.89 16.46
N ALA A 97 -4.08 18.00 15.16
CA ALA A 97 -5.40 17.87 14.53
C ALA A 97 -6.04 16.49 14.79
N ILE A 98 -5.23 15.42 14.71
CA ILE A 98 -5.67 14.04 14.94
C ILE A 98 -5.97 13.74 16.41
N LEU A 99 -5.25 14.36 17.34
CA LEU A 99 -5.50 14.20 18.78
C LEU A 99 -6.86 14.75 19.22
N VAL A 100 -7.47 15.65 18.46
CA VAL A 100 -8.81 16.19 18.78
C VAL A 100 -9.89 15.09 18.79
N PRO A 101 -10.09 14.32 17.72
CA PRO A 101 -11.03 13.18 17.76
C PRO A 101 -10.47 11.94 18.48
N TYR A 102 -9.15 11.80 18.60
CA TYR A 102 -8.51 10.63 19.20
C TYR A 102 -7.59 10.97 20.38
N PRO A 103 -8.10 11.61 21.46
CA PRO A 103 -7.27 12.07 22.57
C PRO A 103 -6.70 10.94 23.44
N ARG A 104 -7.22 9.73 23.28
CA ARG A 104 -6.82 8.53 24.03
C ARG A 104 -6.01 7.52 23.20
N SER A 105 -5.84 7.76 21.91
CA SER A 105 -5.01 6.91 21.04
C SER A 105 -3.55 7.32 21.15
N GLU A 106 -2.64 6.38 20.87
CA GLU A 106 -1.23 6.72 20.70
C GLU A 106 -1.06 7.37 19.32
N VAL A 107 -0.72 8.66 19.30
CA VAL A 107 -0.48 9.42 18.07
C VAL A 107 0.94 9.96 18.05
N ARG A 108 1.73 9.60 17.04
CA ARG A 108 3.15 9.97 16.92
C ARG A 108 3.51 10.41 15.51
N ALA A 109 4.32 11.45 15.39
CA ALA A 109 4.97 11.80 14.13
C ALA A 109 6.21 10.91 13.95
N ASP A 110 6.40 10.33 12.76
CA ASP A 110 7.48 9.39 12.48
C ASP A 110 7.91 9.48 11.01
N GLY A 111 9.13 10.00 10.78
CA GLY A 111 9.73 10.13 9.45
C GLY A 111 8.92 11.03 8.53
N GLN A 112 7.95 10.45 7.84
CA GLN A 112 7.14 11.06 6.78
C GLN A 112 5.66 11.17 7.14
N VAL A 113 5.22 10.46 8.18
CA VAL A 113 3.80 10.24 8.49
C VAL A 113 3.48 10.57 9.94
N VAL A 114 2.19 10.70 10.24
CA VAL A 114 1.67 10.61 11.62
C VAL A 114 0.99 9.27 11.79
N LYS A 115 1.47 8.46 12.73
CA LYS A 115 0.92 7.14 13.06
C LYS A 115 -0.12 7.26 14.16
N ILE A 116 -1.21 6.50 14.04
CA ILE A 116 -2.25 6.34 15.04
C ILE A 116 -2.31 4.87 15.41
N ASN A 117 -1.97 4.49 16.64
CA ASN A 117 -2.21 3.14 17.14
C ASN A 117 -3.51 3.13 17.95
N PHE A 118 -4.46 2.32 17.52
CA PHE A 118 -5.72 2.11 18.23
C PHE A 118 -5.57 0.95 19.22
N SER A 119 -6.38 0.99 20.29
CA SER A 119 -6.34 -0.01 21.36
C SER A 119 -6.76 -1.42 20.93
N ASP A 120 -7.39 -1.56 19.76
CA ASP A 120 -7.78 -2.84 19.17
C ASP A 120 -6.72 -3.42 18.21
N GLY A 121 -5.52 -2.85 18.19
CA GLY A 121 -4.39 -3.33 17.40
C GLY A 121 -4.36 -2.83 15.96
N MET A 122 -5.42 -2.17 15.47
CA MET A 122 -5.38 -1.48 14.19
C MET A 122 -4.49 -0.24 14.30
N PHE A 123 -3.78 0.11 13.23
CA PHE A 123 -3.05 1.36 13.17
C PHE A 123 -3.10 1.98 11.78
N PHE A 124 -3.08 3.31 11.75
CA PHE A 124 -3.14 4.11 10.53
C PHE A 124 -1.84 4.90 10.37
N GLU A 125 -1.40 5.08 9.13
CA GLU A 125 -0.33 6.02 8.77
C GLU A 125 -0.91 7.17 7.95
N ILE A 126 -0.82 8.39 8.47
CA ILE A 126 -1.37 9.59 7.86
C ILE A 126 -0.24 10.38 7.20
N LEU A 127 -0.26 10.44 5.87
CA LEU A 127 0.71 11.16 5.05
C LEU A 127 0.14 12.51 4.62
N PRO A 128 0.49 13.63 5.28
CA PRO A 128 0.13 14.94 4.76
C PRO A 128 0.89 15.23 3.47
N ALA A 129 0.21 15.76 2.47
CA ALA A 129 0.79 16.00 1.17
C ALA A 129 0.17 17.21 0.48
N PHE A 130 0.89 17.76 -0.49
CA PHE A 130 0.47 18.89 -1.30
C PHE A 130 0.41 18.43 -2.75
N ARG A 131 -0.73 18.68 -3.40
CA ARG A 131 -0.98 18.23 -4.77
C ARG A 131 -0.24 19.14 -5.74
N ASN A 132 0.54 18.56 -6.64
CA ASN A 132 1.19 19.24 -7.75
C ASN A 132 0.25 19.34 -8.96
N TRP A 133 0.60 20.20 -9.93
CA TRP A 133 -0.20 20.46 -11.13
C TRP A 133 -0.33 19.22 -12.04
N ASP A 134 0.66 18.33 -12.03
CA ASP A 134 0.71 17.09 -12.80
C ASP A 134 -0.09 15.94 -12.14
N GLY A 135 -0.73 16.21 -10.99
CA GLY A 135 -1.49 15.22 -10.23
C GLY A 135 -0.64 14.37 -9.27
N SER A 136 0.68 14.51 -9.29
CA SER A 136 1.55 13.96 -8.24
C SER A 136 1.39 14.75 -6.93
N TYR A 137 2.03 14.27 -5.88
CA TYR A 137 2.02 14.88 -4.57
C TYR A 137 3.43 15.07 -4.06
N ARG A 138 3.67 16.15 -3.32
CA ARG A 138 4.85 16.30 -2.47
C ARG A 138 4.50 16.15 -1.00
N TYR A 139 5.36 15.50 -0.23
CA TYR A 139 5.12 15.15 1.16
C TYR A 139 6.37 15.38 2.02
N PRO A 140 6.22 15.59 3.33
CA PRO A 140 7.33 15.85 4.23
C PRO A 140 8.15 14.58 4.48
N ASP A 141 9.46 14.74 4.60
CA ASP A 141 10.36 13.77 5.21
C ASP A 141 11.22 14.51 6.23
N THR A 142 11.14 14.11 7.50
CA THR A 142 11.86 14.78 8.60
C THR A 142 13.31 14.35 8.72
N ASN A 143 13.74 13.32 7.98
CA ASN A 143 15.10 12.80 8.07
C ASN A 143 16.13 13.76 7.46
N MET A 144 17.38 13.66 7.93
CA MET A 144 18.53 14.42 7.43
C MET A 144 18.31 15.94 7.37
N GLY A 145 17.64 16.50 8.38
CA GLY A 145 17.37 17.94 8.47
C GLY A 145 16.07 18.40 7.80
N GLY A 146 15.35 17.51 7.12
CA GLY A 146 14.07 17.81 6.49
C GLY A 146 14.17 17.91 4.96
N ASN A 147 13.23 17.26 4.26
CA ASN A 147 13.15 17.21 2.81
C ASN A 147 11.69 17.15 2.35
N TRP A 148 11.41 17.64 1.15
CA TRP A 148 10.13 17.37 0.47
C TRP A 148 10.35 16.29 -0.60
N ARG A 149 9.65 15.17 -0.48
CA ARG A 149 9.69 14.07 -1.43
C ARG A 149 8.48 14.10 -2.35
N SER A 150 8.52 13.35 -3.45
CA SER A 150 7.41 13.23 -4.41
C SER A 150 6.85 11.81 -4.44
N THR A 151 5.55 11.69 -4.73
CA THR A 151 4.84 10.41 -4.91
C THR A 151 3.65 10.59 -5.86
N ASN A 152 3.24 9.50 -6.53
CA ASN A 152 2.02 9.48 -7.35
C ASN A 152 1.19 8.23 -7.06
N PRO A 153 0.56 8.14 -5.87
CA PRO A 153 -0.19 6.96 -5.47
C PRO A 153 -1.41 6.73 -6.37
N LYS A 154 -1.95 7.79 -7.00
CA LYS A 154 -3.10 7.66 -7.89
C LYS A 154 -2.74 6.89 -9.17
N ALA A 155 -1.57 7.18 -9.76
CA ALA A 155 -1.07 6.41 -10.89
C ALA A 155 -0.86 4.93 -10.53
N GLU A 156 -0.37 4.64 -9.31
CA GLU A 156 -0.26 3.26 -8.82
C GLU A 156 -1.60 2.56 -8.71
N GLN A 157 -2.59 3.21 -8.12
CA GLN A 157 -3.93 2.67 -7.97
C GLN A 157 -4.58 2.38 -9.32
N ASP A 158 -4.47 3.33 -10.26
CA ASP A 158 -5.10 3.19 -11.57
C ASP A 158 -4.43 2.09 -12.40
N ALA A 159 -3.09 2.00 -12.38
CA ALA A 159 -2.36 0.92 -13.05
C ALA A 159 -2.72 -0.45 -12.47
N MET A 160 -2.69 -0.59 -11.13
CA MET A 160 -3.05 -1.83 -10.43
C MET A 160 -4.50 -2.23 -10.72
N LYS A 161 -5.44 -1.27 -10.65
CA LYS A 161 -6.85 -1.51 -10.95
C LYS A 161 -7.05 -1.99 -12.39
N ASN A 162 -6.42 -1.35 -13.38
CA ASN A 162 -6.57 -1.71 -14.78
C ASN A 162 -6.02 -3.11 -15.08
N LYS A 163 -4.85 -3.45 -14.54
CA LYS A 163 -4.27 -4.79 -14.68
C LYS A 163 -5.08 -5.85 -13.93
N ASN A 164 -5.68 -5.49 -12.79
CA ASN A 164 -6.59 -6.39 -12.08
C ASN A 164 -7.85 -6.70 -12.89
N ILE A 165 -8.44 -5.68 -13.53
CA ILE A 165 -9.59 -5.85 -14.44
C ILE A 165 -9.22 -6.79 -15.60
N SER A 166 -8.08 -6.56 -16.26
CA SER A 166 -7.67 -7.42 -17.38
C SER A 166 -7.30 -8.85 -16.97
N SER A 167 -6.85 -9.04 -15.74
CA SER A 167 -6.60 -10.37 -15.14
C SER A 167 -7.83 -11.01 -14.48
N ASN A 168 -9.02 -10.40 -14.62
CA ASN A 168 -10.26 -10.86 -14.00
C ASN A 168 -10.16 -11.09 -12.47
N GLY A 169 -9.37 -10.26 -11.78
CA GLY A 169 -9.15 -10.34 -10.33
C GLY A 169 -7.89 -11.10 -9.89
N LEU A 170 -7.23 -11.84 -10.79
CA LEU A 170 -6.07 -12.68 -10.42
C LEU A 170 -4.91 -11.86 -9.87
N LEU A 171 -4.66 -10.65 -10.37
CA LEU A 171 -3.59 -9.79 -9.88
C LEU A 171 -3.72 -9.51 -8.38
N PHE A 172 -4.89 -9.05 -7.93
CA PHE A 172 -5.09 -8.68 -6.53
C PHE A 172 -5.03 -9.90 -5.64
N ASP A 173 -5.67 -11.00 -6.03
CA ASP A 173 -5.64 -12.25 -5.28
C ASP A 173 -4.20 -12.77 -5.12
N THR A 174 -3.39 -12.70 -6.18
CA THR A 174 -1.98 -13.12 -6.12
C THR A 174 -1.17 -12.25 -5.18
N CYS A 175 -1.26 -10.92 -5.29
CA CYS A 175 -0.53 -10.02 -4.40
C CYS A 175 -0.90 -10.23 -2.93
N LYS A 176 -2.19 -10.45 -2.64
CA LYS A 176 -2.68 -10.71 -1.29
C LYS A 176 -2.23 -12.07 -0.77
N HIS A 177 -2.29 -13.11 -1.60
CA HIS A 177 -1.83 -14.43 -1.24
C HIS A 177 -0.33 -14.45 -0.89
N LEU A 178 0.50 -13.78 -1.69
CA LEU A 178 1.94 -13.60 -1.38
C LEU A 178 2.17 -12.88 -0.05
N ARG A 179 1.37 -11.87 0.27
CA ARG A 179 1.42 -11.18 1.58
C ARG A 179 1.00 -12.10 2.72
N TYR A 180 -0.07 -12.86 2.54
CA TYR A 180 -0.52 -13.83 3.53
C TYR A 180 0.54 -14.89 3.80
N VAL A 181 1.15 -15.45 2.76
CA VAL A 181 2.22 -16.44 2.90
C VAL A 181 3.44 -15.84 3.60
N ARG A 182 3.85 -14.63 3.21
CA ARG A 182 4.91 -13.88 3.90
C ARG A 182 4.60 -13.75 5.40
N ASP A 183 3.40 -13.30 5.75
CA ASP A 183 3.06 -12.96 7.14
C ASP A 183 2.88 -14.17 8.04
N ASN A 184 2.48 -15.32 7.48
CA ASN A 184 2.21 -16.54 8.25
C ASN A 184 3.40 -17.51 8.28
N TYR A 185 4.22 -17.56 7.21
CA TYR A 185 5.28 -18.57 7.08
C TYR A 185 6.69 -17.98 7.01
N PHE A 186 6.82 -16.69 6.66
CA PHE A 186 8.12 -16.03 6.48
C PHE A 186 8.24 -14.70 7.24
N ARG A 187 7.54 -14.56 8.37
CA ARG A 187 7.47 -13.30 9.14
C ARG A 187 8.82 -12.79 9.65
N SER A 188 9.81 -13.66 9.82
CA SER A 188 11.18 -13.29 10.21
C SER A 188 12.00 -12.68 9.07
N TYR A 189 11.53 -12.78 7.83
CA TYR A 189 12.19 -12.24 6.65
C TYR A 189 11.57 -10.91 6.23
N HIS A 190 12.40 -10.04 5.68
CA HIS A 190 11.92 -8.79 5.08
C HIS A 190 11.43 -9.03 3.65
N LEU A 191 10.19 -8.64 3.37
CA LEU A 191 9.64 -8.57 2.02
C LEU A 191 8.67 -7.40 1.92
N SER A 192 9.11 -6.35 1.22
CA SER A 192 8.32 -5.15 1.04
C SER A 192 7.08 -5.41 0.19
N GLY A 193 5.94 -4.87 0.62
CA GLY A 193 4.67 -5.05 -0.10
C GLY A 193 4.69 -4.48 -1.52
N ILE A 194 5.42 -3.38 -1.76
CA ILE A 194 5.55 -2.82 -3.12
C ILE A 194 6.40 -3.72 -4.03
N VAL A 195 7.36 -4.50 -3.47
CA VAL A 195 8.11 -5.50 -4.25
C VAL A 195 7.18 -6.62 -4.71
N ILE A 196 6.29 -7.09 -3.83
CA ILE A 196 5.24 -8.06 -4.21
C ILE A 196 4.37 -7.47 -5.32
N ASP A 197 3.78 -6.29 -5.09
CA ASP A 197 2.85 -5.67 -6.02
C ASP A 197 3.50 -5.46 -7.41
N SER A 198 4.71 -4.91 -7.47
CA SER A 198 5.48 -4.68 -8.70
C SER A 198 5.90 -5.97 -9.40
N PHE A 199 6.41 -6.96 -8.66
CA PHE A 199 6.83 -8.23 -9.23
C PHE A 199 5.66 -8.94 -9.90
N VAL A 200 4.54 -9.09 -9.19
CA VAL A 200 3.36 -9.77 -9.74
C VAL A 200 2.79 -8.99 -10.92
N TYR A 201 2.72 -7.66 -10.84
CA TYR A 201 2.25 -6.81 -11.94
C TYR A 201 2.99 -7.09 -13.26
N GLN A 202 4.30 -7.29 -13.19
CA GLN A 202 5.14 -7.56 -14.36
C GLN A 202 5.16 -9.05 -14.74
N ALA A 203 5.16 -9.97 -13.76
CA ALA A 203 5.27 -11.42 -13.98
C ALA A 203 3.96 -12.09 -14.41
N ILE A 204 2.79 -11.54 -14.06
CA ILE A 204 1.48 -12.17 -14.30
C ILE A 204 1.17 -12.40 -15.80
N GLY A 205 1.82 -11.65 -16.70
CA GLY A 205 1.60 -11.77 -18.13
C GLY A 205 0.12 -11.60 -18.51
N ASN A 206 -0.44 -12.59 -19.21
CA ASN A 206 -1.84 -12.66 -19.63
C ASN A 206 -2.68 -13.64 -18.78
N TRP A 207 -2.12 -14.15 -17.67
CA TRP A 207 -2.90 -15.00 -16.77
C TRP A 207 -4.06 -14.22 -16.17
N ARG A 208 -5.20 -14.90 -16.11
CA ARG A 208 -6.43 -14.35 -15.57
C ARG A 208 -7.26 -15.45 -14.95
N TRP A 209 -8.11 -15.05 -14.02
CA TRP A 209 -9.19 -15.91 -13.60
C TRP A 209 -10.15 -16.20 -14.76
N LEU A 210 -10.65 -17.43 -14.81
CA LEU A 210 -11.69 -17.83 -15.76
C LEU A 210 -13.01 -17.11 -15.45
N SER A 211 -13.69 -16.68 -16.50
CA SER A 211 -15.06 -16.19 -16.44
C SER A 211 -16.03 -17.35 -16.23
N SER A 212 -17.26 -17.04 -15.81
CA SER A 212 -18.31 -18.04 -15.67
C SER A 212 -18.54 -18.78 -16.99
N GLY A 213 -18.47 -20.11 -16.96
CA GLY A 213 -18.65 -20.97 -18.15
C GLY A 213 -17.38 -21.25 -18.96
N GLU A 214 -16.24 -20.62 -18.63
CA GLU A 214 -14.96 -21.00 -19.24
C GLU A 214 -14.33 -22.21 -18.53
N SER A 215 -13.53 -22.98 -19.27
CA SER A 215 -12.74 -24.10 -18.74
C SER A 215 -11.25 -23.87 -18.96
N SER A 216 -10.42 -24.31 -18.02
CA SER A 216 -8.96 -24.22 -18.13
C SER A 216 -8.43 -25.44 -18.88
N THR A 217 -7.46 -25.23 -19.76
CA THR A 217 -6.59 -26.30 -20.29
C THR A 217 -5.30 -26.45 -19.48
N SER A 218 -5.02 -25.52 -18.58
CA SER A 218 -3.84 -25.54 -17.70
C SER A 218 -4.10 -26.37 -16.45
N ALA A 219 -3.13 -27.19 -16.06
CA ALA A 219 -3.16 -27.94 -14.81
C ALA A 219 -3.11 -27.00 -13.59
N ALA A 220 -3.61 -27.46 -12.44
CA ALA A 220 -3.44 -26.74 -11.17
C ALA A 220 -1.95 -26.49 -10.86
N GLY A 221 -1.64 -25.37 -10.21
CA GLY A 221 -0.27 -24.97 -9.89
C GLY A 221 0.56 -24.47 -11.08
N THR A 222 0.01 -24.46 -12.31
CA THR A 222 0.78 -23.98 -13.49
C THR A 222 1.09 -22.48 -13.38
N TYR A 223 0.14 -21.70 -12.85
CA TYR A 223 0.31 -20.26 -12.68
C TYR A 223 1.42 -19.93 -11.68
N GLU A 224 1.41 -20.59 -10.53
CA GLU A 224 2.38 -20.41 -9.46
C GLU A 224 3.79 -20.81 -9.91
N ARG A 225 3.92 -21.91 -10.66
CA ARG A 225 5.18 -22.32 -11.29
C ARG A 225 5.71 -21.27 -12.26
N ILE A 226 4.85 -20.63 -13.05
CA ILE A 226 5.28 -19.54 -13.97
C ILE A 226 5.79 -18.32 -13.20
N LEU A 227 5.17 -17.97 -12.06
CA LEU A 227 5.70 -16.90 -11.21
C LEU A 227 7.09 -17.27 -10.65
N LEU A 228 7.25 -18.51 -10.18
CA LEU A 228 8.54 -19.02 -9.69
C LEU A 228 9.60 -19.05 -10.80
N ASP A 229 9.24 -19.46 -12.01
CA ASP A 229 10.14 -19.48 -13.16
C ASP A 229 10.58 -18.06 -13.55
N CYS A 230 9.64 -17.11 -13.61
CA CYS A 230 9.94 -15.69 -13.86
C CYS A 230 10.93 -15.14 -12.82
N TYR A 231 10.73 -15.50 -11.55
CA TYR A 231 11.63 -15.13 -10.47
C TYR A 231 13.05 -15.71 -10.67
N ASN A 232 13.16 -17.02 -10.91
CA ASN A 232 14.44 -17.71 -11.06
C ASN A 232 15.21 -17.26 -12.30
N GLN A 233 14.51 -16.99 -13.41
CA GLN A 233 15.13 -16.65 -14.69
C GLN A 233 15.51 -15.17 -14.79
N HIS A 234 14.73 -14.26 -14.22
CA HIS A 234 14.90 -12.83 -14.46
C HIS A 234 15.13 -12.01 -13.19
N PHE A 235 14.29 -12.21 -12.17
CA PHE A 235 14.33 -11.34 -11.00
C PHE A 235 15.55 -11.59 -10.09
N MET A 236 15.90 -12.86 -9.88
CA MET A 236 17.01 -13.27 -9.01
C MET A 236 18.35 -12.66 -9.41
N TRP A 237 18.61 -12.59 -10.71
CA TRP A 237 19.87 -12.10 -11.26
C TRP A 237 19.86 -10.59 -11.54
N GLY A 238 18.79 -9.88 -11.11
CA GLY A 238 18.65 -8.45 -11.35
C GLY A 238 18.32 -8.08 -12.81
N ALA A 239 18.01 -9.06 -13.67
CA ALA A 239 17.62 -8.84 -15.07
C ALA A 239 16.19 -8.29 -15.22
N MET A 240 15.46 -8.12 -14.11
CA MET A 240 14.11 -7.57 -14.03
C MET A 240 14.07 -6.46 -12.97
N PRO A 241 14.54 -5.24 -13.29
CA PRO A 241 14.39 -4.10 -12.39
C PRO A 241 12.90 -3.79 -12.21
N LEU A 242 12.49 -3.50 -10.97
CA LEU A 242 11.11 -3.19 -10.65
C LEU A 242 10.88 -1.69 -10.54
N SER A 243 9.75 -1.26 -11.08
CA SER A 243 9.16 0.04 -10.84
C SER A 243 7.77 -0.14 -10.24
N ALA A 244 7.35 0.82 -9.41
CA ALA A 244 5.99 0.89 -8.92
C ALA A 244 5.03 1.05 -10.11
N PRO A 245 3.97 0.23 -10.23
CA PRO A 245 3.06 0.28 -11.37
C PRO A 245 2.51 1.70 -11.58
N GLY A 246 2.49 2.20 -12.81
CA GLY A 246 1.92 3.52 -13.13
C GLY A 246 2.77 4.73 -12.74
N SER A 247 3.27 4.80 -11.50
CA SER A 247 4.13 5.92 -11.05
C SER A 247 5.55 5.83 -11.60
N ASN A 248 5.98 4.63 -12.02
CA ASN A 248 7.32 4.33 -12.52
C ASN A 248 8.45 4.66 -11.53
N GLN A 249 8.11 4.86 -10.25
CA GLN A 249 9.10 5.06 -9.21
C GLN A 249 9.92 3.79 -9.03
N GLN A 250 11.25 3.90 -9.02
CA GLN A 250 12.13 2.76 -8.83
C GLN A 250 11.87 2.08 -7.48
N VAL A 251 11.76 0.75 -7.49
CA VAL A 251 11.55 -0.06 -6.29
C VAL A 251 12.87 -0.72 -5.91
N SER A 252 13.36 -0.43 -4.70
CA SER A 252 14.49 -1.17 -4.14
C SER A 252 14.07 -2.60 -3.81
N THR A 253 14.91 -3.55 -4.20
CA THR A 253 14.66 -4.99 -4.05
C THR A 253 15.68 -5.68 -3.15
N ASP A 254 16.70 -4.95 -2.68
CA ASP A 254 17.91 -5.52 -2.08
C ASP A 254 17.61 -6.41 -0.87
N ASN A 255 16.68 -5.99 -0.02
CA ASN A 255 16.30 -6.74 1.17
C ASN A 255 15.08 -7.66 0.98
N SER A 256 14.52 -7.74 -0.24
CA SER A 256 13.27 -8.47 -0.52
C SER A 256 13.46 -9.69 -1.43
N ARG A 257 14.55 -9.77 -2.20
CA ARG A 257 14.77 -10.83 -3.19
C ARG A 257 14.70 -12.24 -2.60
N ASP A 258 15.43 -12.50 -1.51
CA ASP A 258 15.49 -13.83 -0.88
C ASP A 258 14.11 -14.28 -0.38
N CYS A 259 13.42 -13.40 0.35
CA CYS A 259 12.10 -13.72 0.91
C CYS A 259 11.05 -13.93 -0.19
N LEU A 260 11.07 -13.15 -1.27
CA LEU A 260 10.15 -13.34 -2.38
C LEU A 260 10.30 -14.74 -2.99
N GLY A 261 11.53 -15.24 -3.15
CA GLY A 261 11.78 -16.59 -3.65
C GLY A 261 11.26 -17.68 -2.73
N LYS A 262 11.40 -17.49 -1.41
CA LYS A 262 10.84 -18.42 -0.41
C LYS A 262 9.33 -18.51 -0.51
N VAL A 263 8.66 -17.35 -0.60
CA VAL A 263 7.20 -17.27 -0.79
C VAL A 263 6.79 -17.95 -2.10
N LEU A 264 7.47 -17.69 -3.21
CA LEU A 264 7.13 -18.26 -4.53
C LEU A 264 7.34 -19.77 -4.59
N ARG A 265 8.39 -20.30 -3.98
CA ARG A 265 8.58 -21.76 -3.86
C ARG A 265 7.47 -22.38 -3.02
N TYR A 266 7.13 -21.75 -1.90
CA TYR A 266 6.09 -22.24 -1.00
C TYR A 266 4.71 -22.41 -1.67
N ILE A 267 4.36 -21.54 -2.63
CA ILE A 267 3.07 -21.63 -3.34
C ILE A 267 3.12 -22.49 -4.61
N ALA A 268 4.31 -22.83 -5.09
CA ALA A 268 4.50 -23.60 -6.32
C ALA A 268 4.73 -25.11 -6.06
N ASP A 269 5.04 -25.48 -4.82
CA ASP A 269 5.14 -26.85 -4.32
C ASP A 269 3.76 -27.48 -4.07
#